data_AF-X1TPW8-F1
#
_entry.id   AF-X1TPW8-F1
#
_cell.length_a   1.000
_cell.length_b   1.000
_cell.length_c   1.000
_cell.angle_alpha   90.00
_cell.angle_beta   90.00
_cell.angle_gamma   90.00
#
_symmetry.space_group_name_H-M   'P 1'
#
loop_
_entity.id
_entity.type
_entity.pdbx_description
1 polymer ?
#
loop_
_entity_poly.entity_id
_entity_poly.type
_entity_poly.pdbx_seq_one_letter_code
_entity_poly.pdbx_strand_id
1 'polypeptide(L)'
;SQPAVGVAIEANLDKTKGPLATVLVHDGTLRLGDTVVISTTWGRVKAMFNDMGKRVRKAGPATPVELLGLNSVPQVGDTLTTVAGEHQAQALIQKRQLEAQRESSLTPKSVSLDNLFDQISAGQVKELNVILKADVQGSIEPIRSSLEQLGAEAVKVRVIHSGSGNITKSDVMLAIASKGLIIGFNVDSEPGARRLAEVEGVGIRHYNIIYNLVDDVDKALKGMLEPSYVEVIDGRAEVRDIFPAGRKEKAAGVHVTEGKATR
;
A
#
# COMPACT_ATOMS: atom_id res chain seq x y z
N SER A 1 19.31 21.44 -31.19
CA SER A 1 18.63 21.84 -29.94
C SER A 1 19.18 20.96 -28.84
N GLN A 2 19.60 21.51 -27.70
CA GLN A 2 19.98 20.66 -26.56
C GLN A 2 18.75 19.85 -26.11
N PRO A 3 18.86 18.52 -25.90
CA PRO A 3 17.74 17.71 -25.43
C PRO A 3 17.29 18.22 -24.06
N ALA A 4 15.98 18.25 -23.84
CA ALA A 4 15.44 18.60 -22.54
C ALA A 4 15.64 17.44 -21.58
N VAL A 5 16.13 17.76 -20.38
CA VAL A 5 16.30 16.81 -19.27
C VAL A 5 15.50 17.33 -18.10
N GLY A 6 14.85 16.42 -17.37
CA GLY A 6 14.05 16.79 -16.20
C GLY A 6 13.79 15.59 -15.30
N VAL A 7 12.95 15.81 -14.29
CA VAL A 7 12.53 14.76 -13.36
C VAL A 7 11.01 14.77 -13.21
N ALA A 8 10.39 13.60 -13.17
CA ALA A 8 8.99 13.47 -12.82
C ALA A 8 8.79 13.75 -11.33
N ILE A 9 8.00 14.77 -11.00
CA ILE A 9 7.70 15.15 -9.62
C ILE A 9 6.33 14.66 -9.17
N GLU A 10 5.40 14.47 -10.10
CA GLU A 10 4.08 13.90 -9.84
C GLU A 10 3.64 13.06 -11.04
N ALA A 11 2.83 12.03 -10.79
CA ALA A 11 2.32 11.15 -11.82
C ALA A 11 0.99 10.52 -11.41
N ASN A 12 0.02 10.49 -12.33
CA ASN A 12 -1.31 9.93 -12.11
C ASN A 12 -1.97 9.46 -13.41
N LEU A 13 -3.06 8.69 -13.27
CA LEU A 13 -3.90 8.25 -14.37
C LEU A 13 -5.23 9.03 -14.34
N ASP A 14 -5.42 9.95 -15.27
CA ASP A 14 -6.69 10.67 -15.45
C ASP A 14 -7.65 9.85 -16.31
N LYS A 15 -8.92 9.74 -15.89
CA LYS A 15 -9.94 8.94 -16.57
C LYS A 15 -10.23 9.37 -18.01
N THR A 16 -10.10 10.66 -18.28
CA THR A 16 -10.48 11.28 -19.56
C THR A 16 -9.28 11.53 -20.47
N LYS A 17 -8.12 11.80 -19.86
CA LYS A 17 -6.89 12.20 -20.56
C LYS A 17 -5.87 11.08 -20.68
N GLY A 18 -6.00 10.02 -19.87
CA GLY A 18 -5.01 8.95 -19.78
C GLY A 18 -3.85 9.31 -18.86
N PRO A 19 -2.66 8.72 -19.07
CA PRO A 19 -1.49 8.96 -18.21
C PRO A 19 -1.01 10.41 -18.26
N LEU A 20 -0.83 10.99 -17.08
CA LEU A 20 -0.30 12.34 -16.86
C LEU A 20 0.92 12.27 -15.95
N ALA A 21 1.84 13.23 -16.14
CA ALA A 21 2.95 13.43 -15.24
C ALA A 21 3.37 14.91 -15.21
N THR A 22 3.57 15.45 -14.01
CA THR A 22 4.22 16.75 -13.83
C THR A 22 5.72 16.52 -13.79
N VAL A 23 6.45 17.23 -14.66
CA VAL A 23 7.91 17.15 -14.74
C VAL A 23 8.52 18.51 -14.47
N LEU A 24 9.64 18.53 -13.76
CA LEU A 24 10.48 19.71 -13.61
C LEU A 24 11.63 19.64 -14.63
N VAL A 25 11.67 20.57 -15.57
CA VAL A 25 12.75 20.65 -16.56
C VAL A 25 14.00 21.24 -15.89
N HIS A 26 15.12 20.54 -15.94
CA HIS A 26 16.41 20.98 -15.41
C HIS A 26 17.27 21.63 -16.49
N ASP A 27 17.38 20.99 -17.65
CA ASP A 27 18.22 21.44 -18.76
C ASP A 27 17.44 21.44 -20.08
N GLY A 28 17.86 22.30 -21.00
CA GLY A 28 17.26 22.39 -22.34
C GLY A 28 15.87 23.02 -22.34
N THR A 29 15.06 22.68 -23.34
CA THR A 29 13.69 23.22 -23.45
C THR A 29 12.78 22.15 -24.02
N LEU A 30 11.80 21.72 -23.22
CA LEU A 30 10.78 20.78 -23.64
C LEU A 30 9.72 21.50 -24.48
N ARG A 31 9.33 20.90 -25.61
CA ARG A 31 8.40 21.50 -26.56
C ARG A 31 7.24 20.56 -26.85
N LEU A 32 6.12 21.17 -27.25
CA LEU A 32 4.97 20.42 -27.74
C LEU A 32 5.37 19.58 -28.96
N GLY A 33 5.02 18.30 -28.95
CA GLY A 33 5.33 17.36 -30.03
C GLY A 33 6.66 16.62 -29.89
N ASP A 34 7.49 16.96 -28.90
CA ASP A 34 8.71 16.23 -28.58
C ASP A 34 8.41 14.79 -28.19
N THR A 35 9.33 13.88 -28.50
CA THR A 35 9.29 12.51 -27.99
C THR A 35 10.10 12.46 -26.70
N VAL A 36 9.47 12.05 -25.62
CA VAL A 36 10.09 11.96 -24.29
C VAL A 36 10.22 10.52 -23.85
N VAL A 37 11.30 10.23 -23.14
CA VAL A 37 11.50 9.00 -22.38
C VAL A 37 11.59 9.37 -20.92
N ILE A 38 10.77 8.75 -20.07
CA ILE A 38 10.78 8.88 -18.63
C ILE A 38 11.07 7.50 -18.06
N SER A 39 12.32 7.26 -17.68
CA SER A 39 12.81 5.94 -17.22
C SER A 39 12.38 4.77 -18.11
N THR A 40 11.32 4.03 -17.74
CA THR A 40 10.81 2.84 -18.44
C THR A 40 9.61 3.11 -19.36
N THR A 41 9.09 4.34 -19.40
CA THR A 41 7.99 4.74 -20.27
C THR A 41 8.42 5.81 -21.28
N TRP A 42 7.65 5.93 -22.36
CA TRP A 42 7.86 6.96 -23.37
C TRP A 42 6.52 7.46 -23.88
N GLY A 43 6.56 8.58 -24.58
CA GLY A 43 5.41 9.10 -25.29
C GLY A 43 5.75 10.33 -26.12
N ARG A 44 4.79 10.74 -26.93
CA ARG A 44 4.86 12.02 -27.65
C ARG A 44 4.04 13.05 -26.89
N VAL A 45 4.64 14.20 -26.61
CA VAL A 45 3.98 15.29 -25.86
C VAL A 45 2.82 15.85 -26.69
N LYS A 46 1.59 15.48 -26.35
CA LYS A 46 0.35 15.91 -27.03
C LYS A 46 -0.20 17.22 -26.48
N ALA A 47 0.03 17.48 -25.20
CA ALA A 47 -0.27 18.75 -24.56
C ALA A 47 0.66 18.97 -23.36
N MET A 48 0.86 20.24 -23.02
CA MET A 48 1.59 20.66 -21.83
C MET A 48 0.78 21.73 -21.11
N PHE A 49 0.73 21.67 -19.78
CA PHE A 49 0.03 22.64 -18.94
C PHE A 49 0.96 23.18 -17.85
N ASN A 50 0.85 24.48 -17.55
CA ASN A 50 1.56 25.05 -16.41
C ASN A 50 0.81 24.79 -15.09
N ASP A 51 1.37 25.26 -13.99
CA ASP A 51 0.80 25.28 -12.64
C ASP A 51 -0.62 25.87 -12.53
N MET A 52 -0.96 26.80 -13.43
CA MET A 52 -2.31 27.38 -13.52
C MET A 52 -3.27 26.57 -14.42
N GLY A 53 -2.87 25.40 -14.92
CA GLY A 53 -3.65 24.58 -15.86
C GLY A 53 -3.77 25.18 -17.27
N LYS A 54 -3.01 26.23 -17.60
CA LYS A 54 -3.01 26.86 -18.93
C LYS A 54 -2.09 26.11 -19.88
N ARG A 55 -2.55 25.92 -21.13
CA ARG A 55 -1.74 25.27 -22.17
C ARG A 55 -0.49 26.08 -22.48
N VAL A 56 0.66 25.41 -22.50
CA VAL A 56 1.95 25.97 -22.89
C VAL A 56 2.55 25.19 -24.06
N ARG A 57 3.40 25.85 -24.86
CA ARG A 57 4.07 25.23 -26.03
C ARG A 57 5.55 24.93 -25.80
N LYS A 58 6.14 25.54 -24.78
CA LYS A 58 7.55 25.37 -24.39
C LYS A 58 7.67 25.44 -22.86
N ALA A 59 8.55 24.64 -22.29
CA ALA A 59 8.96 24.70 -20.90
C ALA A 59 10.50 24.71 -20.85
N GLY A 60 11.07 25.77 -20.28
CA GLY A 60 12.53 25.91 -20.13
C GLY A 60 13.02 25.37 -18.78
N PRO A 61 14.30 25.57 -18.46
CA PRO A 61 14.85 25.18 -17.16
C PRO A 61 14.07 25.77 -15.99
N ALA A 62 14.04 25.05 -14.87
CA ALA A 62 13.33 25.39 -13.63
C ALA A 62 11.81 25.59 -13.79
N THR A 63 11.20 25.10 -14.88
CA THR A 63 9.76 25.21 -15.11
C THR A 63 9.08 23.86 -14.88
N PRO A 64 8.14 23.74 -13.91
CA PRO A 64 7.28 22.57 -13.79
C PRO A 64 6.21 22.60 -14.90
N VAL A 65 5.95 21.45 -15.52
CA VAL A 65 4.97 21.32 -16.60
C VAL A 65 4.30 19.95 -16.54
N GLU A 66 2.97 19.94 -16.59
CA GLU A 66 2.17 18.71 -16.68
C GLU A 66 2.14 18.24 -18.14
N LEU A 67 2.53 16.98 -18.36
CA LEU A 67 2.61 16.35 -19.67
C LEU A 67 1.43 15.42 -19.89
N LEU A 68 0.84 15.52 -21.09
CA LEU A 68 -0.13 14.58 -21.61
C LEU A 68 0.42 13.88 -22.85
N GLY A 69 0.20 12.56 -22.93
CA GLY A 69 0.56 11.75 -24.10
C GLY A 69 1.61 10.66 -23.83
N LEU A 70 1.86 10.37 -22.55
CA LEU A 70 2.67 9.23 -22.12
C LEU A 70 1.89 7.91 -22.34
N ASN A 71 2.62 6.84 -22.65
CA ASN A 71 2.02 5.52 -22.86
C ASN A 71 1.62 4.85 -21.53
N SER A 72 2.29 5.18 -20.43
CA SER A 72 1.96 4.72 -19.08
C SER A 72 2.33 5.79 -18.04
N VAL A 73 1.82 5.63 -16.82
CA VAL A 73 2.16 6.51 -15.69
C VAL A 73 3.62 6.23 -15.27
N PRO A 74 4.52 7.21 -15.28
CA PRO A 74 5.91 7.04 -14.82
C PRO A 74 5.98 6.99 -13.28
N GLN A 75 7.14 6.64 -12.73
CA GLN A 75 7.39 6.76 -11.30
C GLN A 75 7.86 8.18 -10.95
N VAL A 76 7.53 8.63 -9.74
CA VAL A 76 8.07 9.88 -9.20
C VAL A 76 9.57 9.70 -8.95
N GLY A 77 10.36 10.70 -9.34
CA GLY A 77 11.83 10.64 -9.33
C GLY A 77 12.45 10.14 -10.63
N ASP A 78 11.65 9.62 -11.58
CA ASP A 78 12.17 9.16 -12.86
C ASP A 78 12.75 10.31 -13.69
N THR A 79 13.90 10.07 -14.30
CA THR A 79 14.53 11.04 -15.20
C THR A 79 13.84 11.08 -16.56
N LEU A 80 13.45 12.28 -16.97
CA LEU A 80 12.95 12.61 -18.31
C LEU A 80 14.12 13.00 -19.23
N THR A 81 14.08 12.53 -20.47
CA THR A 81 14.95 13.00 -21.55
C THR A 81 14.21 13.04 -22.88
N THR A 82 14.38 14.10 -23.66
CA THR A 82 13.86 14.16 -25.03
C THR A 82 14.77 13.41 -26.00
N VAL A 83 14.18 12.67 -26.93
CA VAL A 83 14.89 11.91 -27.97
C VAL A 83 14.41 12.32 -29.37
N ALA A 84 15.18 11.96 -30.41
CA ALA A 84 14.90 12.41 -31.77
C ALA A 84 13.63 11.79 -32.37
N GLY A 85 13.18 10.63 -31.86
CA GLY A 85 11.96 10.00 -32.32
C GLY A 85 11.65 8.69 -31.60
N GLU A 86 10.52 8.10 -31.99
CA GLU A 86 9.95 6.90 -31.37
C GLU A 86 10.89 5.69 -31.39
N HIS A 87 11.57 5.42 -32.51
CA HIS A 87 12.50 4.30 -32.60
C HIS A 87 13.64 4.39 -31.57
N GLN A 88 14.17 5.60 -31.35
CA GLN A 88 15.21 5.82 -30.35
C GLN A 88 14.67 5.68 -28.93
N ALA A 89 13.44 6.15 -28.68
CA ALA A 89 12.77 5.98 -27.38
C ALA A 89 12.62 4.51 -27.00
N GLN A 90 12.09 3.71 -27.94
CA GLN A 90 11.87 2.28 -27.74
C GLN A 90 13.18 1.52 -27.52
N ALA A 91 14.22 1.83 -28.30
CA ALA A 91 15.55 1.22 -28.13
C ALA A 91 16.15 1.53 -26.74
N LEU A 92 15.99 2.77 -26.26
CA LEU A 92 16.49 3.17 -24.94
C LEU A 92 15.78 2.43 -23.80
N ILE A 93 14.45 2.28 -23.90
CA ILE A 93 13.66 1.56 -22.89
C ILE A 93 13.97 0.07 -22.90
N GLN A 94 14.04 -0.57 -24.07
CA GLN A 94 14.39 -1.98 -24.15
C GLN A 94 15.77 -2.25 -23.54
N LYS A 95 16.75 -1.38 -23.80
CA LYS A 95 18.06 -1.46 -23.16
C LYS A 95 17.97 -1.39 -21.64
N ARG A 96 17.25 -0.39 -21.10
CA ARG A 96 17.05 -0.23 -19.64
C ARG A 96 16.33 -1.41 -19.01
N GLN A 97 15.30 -1.95 -19.67
CA GLN A 97 14.58 -3.12 -19.19
C GLN A 97 15.47 -4.37 -19.14
N LEU A 98 16.32 -4.56 -20.16
CA LEU A 98 17.26 -5.68 -20.21
C LEU A 98 18.33 -5.57 -19.12
N GLU A 99 18.81 -4.35 -18.84
CA GLU A 99 19.73 -4.06 -17.74
C GLU A 99 19.08 -4.32 -16.38
N ALA A 100 17.86 -3.82 -16.14
CA ALA A 100 17.12 -4.07 -14.90
C ALA A 100 16.82 -5.56 -14.67
N GLN A 101 16.49 -6.32 -15.73
CA GLN A 101 16.30 -7.77 -15.63
C GLN A 101 17.59 -8.50 -15.24
N ARG A 102 18.73 -8.09 -15.81
CA ARG A 102 20.04 -8.65 -15.45
C ARG A 102 20.39 -8.35 -14.00
N GLU A 103 20.20 -7.13 -13.54
CA GLU A 103 20.42 -6.75 -12.14
C GLU A 103 19.52 -7.52 -11.17
N SER A 104 18.24 -7.70 -11.50
CA SER A 104 17.31 -8.52 -10.71
C SER A 104 17.63 -10.02 -10.70
N SER A 105 18.45 -10.49 -11.64
CA SER A 105 18.95 -11.87 -11.71
C SER A 105 20.26 -12.05 -10.93
N LEU A 106 20.96 -10.95 -10.64
CA LEU A 106 22.23 -10.91 -9.90
C LEU A 106 22.04 -10.65 -8.40
N THR A 107 20.85 -10.21 -7.97
CA THR A 107 20.47 -10.30 -6.56
C THR A 107 20.23 -11.77 -6.22
N PRO A 108 21.04 -12.40 -5.35
CA PRO A 108 20.78 -13.77 -4.96
C PRO A 108 19.42 -13.80 -4.28
N LYS A 109 18.46 -14.51 -4.88
CA LYS A 109 17.33 -15.11 -4.17
C LYS A 109 17.87 -16.20 -3.24
N SER A 110 18.71 -15.82 -2.28
CA SER A 110 19.06 -16.65 -1.14
C SER A 110 18.28 -16.14 0.07
N VAL A 111 16.96 -16.15 -0.05
CA VAL A 111 16.16 -16.53 1.10
C VAL A 111 16.16 -18.05 1.00
N SER A 112 16.98 -18.72 1.81
CA SER A 112 17.01 -20.18 1.81
C SER A 112 15.58 -20.68 2.12
N LEU A 113 15.19 -21.77 1.47
CA LEU A 113 13.92 -22.43 1.76
C LEU A 113 13.82 -22.83 3.24
N ASP A 114 14.96 -22.98 3.93
CA ASP A 114 15.04 -23.25 5.36
C ASP A 114 14.47 -22.07 6.20
N ASN A 115 14.78 -20.82 5.84
CA ASN A 115 14.23 -19.64 6.53
C ASN A 115 12.72 -19.44 6.26
N LEU A 116 12.22 -19.93 5.12
CA LEU A 116 10.78 -19.90 4.81
C LEU A 116 10.02 -21.01 5.57
N PHE A 117 10.65 -22.16 5.81
CA PHE A 117 10.01 -23.26 6.54
C PHE A 117 9.92 -22.99 8.04
N ASP A 118 10.92 -22.29 8.61
CA ASP A 118 10.91 -21.87 10.01
C ASP A 118 9.85 -20.80 10.30
N GLN A 119 9.50 -19.95 9.33
CA GLN A 119 8.43 -18.94 9.48
C GLN A 119 7.02 -19.51 9.25
N ILE A 120 6.88 -20.61 8.52
CA ILE A 120 5.58 -21.24 8.23
C ILE A 120 5.21 -22.29 9.30
N SER A 121 6.20 -22.79 10.06
CA SER A 121 5.99 -23.85 11.07
C SER A 121 5.59 -23.33 12.47
N ALA A 122 5.42 -22.03 12.64
CA ALA A 122 4.82 -21.44 13.85
C ALA A 122 3.51 -20.77 13.46
N GLY A 123 2.44 -21.56 13.32
CA GLY A 123 1.11 -20.98 13.08
C GLY A 123 0.77 -19.99 14.19
N GLN A 124 0.69 -18.68 13.88
CA GLN A 124 -0.08 -17.66 14.62
C GLN A 124 0.06 -16.20 14.15
N VAL A 125 0.79 -15.85 13.07
CA VAL A 125 0.76 -14.45 12.59
C VAL A 125 -0.50 -14.23 11.75
N LYS A 126 -1.45 -13.42 12.25
CA LYS A 126 -2.65 -13.01 11.50
C LYS A 126 -2.26 -11.86 10.55
N GLU A 127 -2.63 -11.96 9.28
CA GLU A 127 -2.35 -10.90 8.30
C GLU A 127 -3.63 -10.16 7.93
N LEU A 128 -3.55 -8.82 7.91
CA LEU A 128 -4.57 -7.96 7.32
C LEU A 128 -4.14 -7.58 5.91
N ASN A 129 -4.76 -8.23 4.92
CA ASN A 129 -4.49 -8.01 3.51
C ASN A 129 -5.16 -6.71 3.02
N VAL A 130 -4.38 -5.85 2.37
CA VAL A 130 -4.82 -4.53 1.92
C VAL A 130 -4.50 -4.33 0.44
N ILE A 131 -5.47 -3.77 -0.29
CA ILE A 131 -5.28 -3.20 -1.63
C ILE A 131 -5.39 -1.69 -1.51
N LEU A 132 -4.34 -0.97 -1.94
CA LEU A 132 -4.23 0.48 -1.80
C LEU A 132 -4.38 1.18 -3.16
N LYS A 133 -5.38 2.05 -3.28
CA LYS A 133 -5.57 2.91 -4.44
C LYS A 133 -5.39 4.37 -4.01
N ALA A 134 -4.60 5.14 -4.74
CA ALA A 134 -4.37 6.56 -4.47
C ALA A 134 -4.61 7.41 -5.72
N ASP A 135 -4.81 8.71 -5.54
CA ASP A 135 -5.00 9.65 -6.64
C ASP A 135 -3.71 9.83 -7.45
N VAL A 136 -2.59 9.96 -6.75
CA VAL A 136 -1.25 10.15 -7.30
C VAL A 136 -0.30 9.08 -6.82
N GLN A 137 0.69 8.74 -7.65
CA GLN A 137 1.70 7.73 -7.33
C GLN A 137 2.53 8.12 -6.09
N GLY A 138 2.80 9.41 -5.91
CA GLY A 138 3.62 9.92 -4.79
C GLY A 138 3.00 9.70 -3.41
N SER A 139 1.68 9.54 -3.31
CA SER A 139 1.00 9.26 -2.05
C SER A 139 1.07 7.79 -1.65
N ILE A 140 1.36 6.88 -2.59
CA ILE A 140 1.33 5.43 -2.33
C ILE A 140 2.43 5.02 -1.35
N GLU A 141 3.67 5.42 -1.62
CA GLU A 141 4.83 4.95 -0.84
C GLU A 141 4.80 5.41 0.63
N PRO A 142 4.48 6.69 0.95
CA PRO A 142 4.34 7.12 2.34
C PRO A 142 3.22 6.38 3.09
N ILE A 143 2.08 6.15 2.44
CA ILE A 143 0.95 5.42 3.04
C ILE A 143 1.33 3.96 3.26
N ARG A 144 1.93 3.32 2.26
CA ARG A 144 2.37 1.92 2.34
C ARG A 144 3.36 1.73 3.48
N SER A 145 4.39 2.57 3.56
CA SER A 145 5.39 2.52 4.63
C SER A 145 4.74 2.70 6.01
N SER A 146 3.81 3.65 6.12
CA SER A 146 3.05 3.87 7.37
C SER A 146 2.22 2.65 7.75
N LEU A 147 1.58 1.98 6.79
CA LEU A 147 0.77 0.78 7.01
C LEU A 147 1.62 -0.44 7.39
N GLU A 148 2.74 -0.67 6.71
CA GLU A 148 3.63 -1.81 6.96
C GLU A 148 4.37 -1.69 8.32
N GLN A 149 4.49 -0.47 8.86
CA GLN A 149 4.96 -0.23 10.23
C GLN A 149 3.91 -0.55 11.30
N LEU A 150 2.63 -0.71 10.94
CA LEU A 150 1.57 -1.08 11.88
C LEU A 150 1.57 -2.58 12.14
N GLY A 151 1.17 -2.92 13.37
CA GLY A 151 1.02 -4.29 13.83
C GLY A 151 1.94 -4.62 15.00
N ALA A 152 1.93 -5.90 15.35
CA ALA A 152 2.75 -6.50 16.39
C ALA A 152 3.27 -7.85 15.88
N GLU A 153 4.05 -8.57 16.68
CA GLU A 153 4.56 -9.89 16.29
C GLU A 153 3.44 -10.87 15.88
N ALA A 154 2.25 -10.74 16.48
CA ALA A 154 1.10 -11.60 16.23
C ALA A 154 0.16 -11.14 15.09
N VAL A 155 0.20 -9.87 14.67
CA VAL A 155 -0.68 -9.36 13.60
C VAL A 155 0.05 -8.35 12.74
N LYS A 156 0.02 -8.51 11.41
CA LYS A 156 0.70 -7.63 10.47
C LYS A 156 -0.21 -7.13 9.36
N VAL A 157 0.06 -5.94 8.84
CA VAL A 157 -0.56 -5.45 7.60
C VAL A 157 0.26 -5.91 6.42
N ARG A 158 -0.41 -6.38 5.36
CA ARG A 158 0.23 -6.76 4.10
C ARG A 158 -0.43 -6.06 2.93
N VAL A 159 0.30 -5.14 2.30
CA VAL A 159 -0.16 -4.46 1.07
C VAL A 159 0.10 -5.39 -0.13
N ILE A 160 -0.97 -5.96 -0.68
CA ILE A 160 -0.91 -6.94 -1.78
C ILE A 160 -0.74 -6.25 -3.13
N HIS A 161 -1.46 -5.14 -3.29
CA HIS A 161 -1.43 -4.36 -4.50
C HIS A 161 -1.56 -2.88 -4.16
N SER A 162 -0.81 -2.06 -4.86
CA SER A 162 -0.92 -0.62 -4.79
C SER A 162 -0.87 -0.01 -6.18
N GLY A 163 -1.72 0.97 -6.47
CA GLY A 163 -1.67 1.68 -7.74
C GLY A 163 -2.46 2.99 -7.74
N SER A 164 -2.15 3.87 -8.68
CA SER A 164 -2.89 5.13 -8.84
C SER A 164 -4.22 4.94 -9.58
N GLY A 165 -5.14 5.89 -9.39
CA GLY A 165 -6.47 5.91 -9.99
C GLY A 165 -7.58 5.29 -9.12
N ASN A 166 -8.81 5.41 -9.60
CA ASN A 166 -10.01 4.93 -8.90
C ASN A 166 -10.03 3.41 -8.69
N ILE A 167 -10.85 2.97 -7.72
CA ILE A 167 -11.04 1.54 -7.42
C ILE A 167 -11.93 0.90 -8.50
N THR A 168 -11.41 -0.15 -9.11
CA THR A 168 -12.02 -0.88 -10.23
C THR A 168 -12.58 -2.25 -9.79
N LYS A 169 -13.31 -2.93 -10.69
CA LYS A 169 -13.78 -4.31 -10.44
C LYS A 169 -12.62 -5.28 -10.23
N SER A 170 -11.50 -5.10 -10.94
CA SER A 170 -10.32 -5.96 -10.81
C SER A 170 -9.72 -5.88 -9.42
N ASP A 171 -9.70 -4.68 -8.82
CA ASP A 171 -9.24 -4.48 -7.44
C ASP A 171 -10.16 -5.23 -6.45
N VAL A 172 -11.48 -5.20 -6.67
CA VAL A 172 -12.44 -5.96 -5.85
C VAL A 172 -12.26 -7.47 -6.00
N MET A 173 -12.06 -7.98 -7.22
CA MET A 173 -11.78 -9.40 -7.44
C MET A 173 -10.50 -9.85 -6.75
N LEU A 174 -9.46 -9.01 -6.77
CA LEU A 174 -8.22 -9.29 -6.04
C LEU A 174 -8.46 -9.34 -4.53
N ALA A 175 -9.27 -8.41 -4.00
CA ALA A 175 -9.61 -8.35 -2.58
C ALA A 175 -10.34 -9.62 -2.10
N ILE A 176 -11.28 -10.13 -2.91
CA ILE A 176 -12.00 -11.39 -2.65
C ILE A 176 -11.01 -12.55 -2.59
N ALA A 177 -10.17 -12.68 -3.62
CA ALA A 177 -9.21 -13.77 -3.73
C ALA A 177 -8.21 -13.77 -2.56
N SER A 178 -7.83 -12.60 -2.06
CA SER A 178 -6.88 -12.46 -0.96
C SER A 178 -7.53 -12.33 0.42
N LYS A 179 -8.87 -12.33 0.53
CA LYS A 179 -9.60 -12.00 1.77
C LYS A 179 -9.11 -10.68 2.40
N GLY A 180 -8.95 -9.66 1.57
CA GLY A 180 -8.46 -8.34 1.97
C GLY A 180 -9.53 -7.26 1.91
N LEU A 181 -9.19 -6.09 2.44
CA LEU A 181 -9.98 -4.86 2.28
C LEU A 181 -9.32 -3.91 1.28
N ILE A 182 -10.11 -2.97 0.76
CA ILE A 182 -9.63 -1.96 -0.19
C ILE A 182 -9.60 -0.60 0.50
N ILE A 183 -8.47 0.09 0.40
CA ILE A 183 -8.27 1.45 0.88
C ILE A 183 -8.14 2.38 -0.34
N GLY A 184 -9.00 3.38 -0.42
CA GLY A 184 -8.91 4.47 -1.39
C GLY A 184 -8.46 5.77 -0.73
N PHE A 185 -7.29 6.29 -1.11
CA PHE A 185 -6.80 7.59 -0.66
C PHE A 185 -7.03 8.66 -1.74
N ASN A 186 -7.87 9.64 -1.44
CA ASN A 186 -8.27 10.71 -2.36
C ASN A 186 -8.84 10.22 -3.72
N VAL A 187 -9.38 9.01 -3.75
CA VAL A 187 -10.01 8.39 -4.93
C VAL A 187 -11.41 7.91 -4.61
N ASP A 188 -12.23 7.71 -5.64
CA ASP A 188 -13.56 7.10 -5.53
C ASP A 188 -13.58 5.70 -6.15
N SER A 189 -14.61 4.92 -5.84
CA SER A 189 -14.88 3.61 -6.44
C SER A 189 -15.77 3.74 -7.66
N GLU A 190 -15.45 3.00 -8.72
CA GLU A 190 -16.34 2.91 -9.88
C GLU A 190 -17.69 2.28 -9.51
N PRO A 191 -18.80 2.67 -10.16
CA PRO A 191 -20.12 2.11 -9.85
C PRO A 191 -20.17 0.58 -9.92
N GLY A 192 -19.43 -0.01 -10.86
CA GLY A 192 -19.32 -1.46 -10.99
C GLY A 192 -18.52 -2.13 -9.88
N ALA A 193 -17.50 -1.45 -9.34
CA ALA A 193 -16.70 -1.95 -8.22
C ALA A 193 -17.50 -1.89 -6.92
N ARG A 194 -18.23 -0.78 -6.67
CA ARG A 194 -19.06 -0.60 -5.48
C ARG A 194 -20.15 -1.67 -5.36
N ARG A 195 -20.87 -1.93 -6.45
CA ARG A 195 -21.90 -3.00 -6.50
C ARG A 195 -21.32 -4.38 -6.24
N LEU A 196 -20.16 -4.69 -6.82
CA LEU A 196 -19.51 -5.98 -6.63
C LEU A 196 -19.05 -6.16 -5.17
N ALA A 197 -18.48 -5.11 -4.58
CA ALA A 197 -18.03 -5.13 -3.20
C ALA A 197 -19.19 -5.32 -2.21
N GLU A 198 -20.34 -4.69 -2.45
CA GLU A 198 -21.56 -4.89 -1.65
C GLU A 198 -22.09 -6.32 -1.71
N VAL A 199 -22.12 -6.92 -2.91
CA VAL A 199 -22.59 -8.31 -3.11
C VAL A 199 -21.65 -9.33 -2.45
N GLU A 200 -20.35 -9.11 -2.57
CA GLU A 200 -19.32 -10.06 -2.10
C GLU A 200 -18.84 -9.77 -0.67
N GLY A 201 -19.38 -8.72 -0.02
CA GLY A 201 -19.02 -8.33 1.34
C GLY A 201 -17.59 -7.79 1.49
N VAL A 202 -17.01 -7.24 0.43
CA VAL A 202 -15.66 -6.65 0.46
C VAL A 202 -15.73 -5.23 1.04
N GLY A 203 -14.98 -5.00 2.11
CA GLY A 203 -14.87 -3.68 2.73
C GLY A 203 -14.07 -2.71 1.85
N ILE A 204 -14.70 -1.60 1.44
CA ILE A 204 -14.03 -0.45 0.84
C ILE A 204 -14.04 0.71 1.83
N ARG A 205 -12.86 1.28 2.12
CA ARG A 205 -12.69 2.45 2.99
C ARG A 205 -12.04 3.58 2.20
N HIS A 206 -12.64 4.78 2.28
CA HIS A 206 -12.11 5.98 1.63
C HIS A 206 -11.54 6.93 2.67
N TYR A 207 -10.37 7.49 2.38
CA TYR A 207 -9.68 8.44 3.23
C TYR A 207 -9.13 9.60 2.40
N ASN A 208 -8.96 10.74 3.04
CA ASN A 208 -8.29 11.93 2.51
C ASN A 208 -7.17 12.42 3.45
N ILE A 209 -6.99 11.78 4.61
CA ILE A 209 -5.98 12.12 5.62
C ILE A 209 -5.29 10.82 6.07
N ILE A 210 -3.95 10.77 5.97
CA ILE A 210 -3.16 9.56 6.26
C ILE A 210 -3.31 9.13 7.72
N TYR A 211 -3.35 10.08 8.66
CA TYR A 211 -3.49 9.78 10.09
C TYR A 211 -4.80 9.03 10.42
N ASN A 212 -5.91 9.42 9.79
CA ASN A 212 -7.20 8.74 10.01
C ASN A 212 -7.16 7.31 9.46
N LEU A 213 -6.55 7.12 8.28
CA LEU A 213 -6.34 5.81 7.68
C LEU A 213 -5.52 4.91 8.62
N VAL A 214 -4.40 5.43 9.12
CA VAL A 214 -3.49 4.70 10.01
C VAL A 214 -4.18 4.31 11.31
N ASP A 215 -4.91 5.24 11.94
CA ASP A 215 -5.65 4.99 13.20
C ASP A 215 -6.76 3.94 13.03
N ASP A 216 -7.54 4.02 11.94
CA ASP A 216 -8.59 3.03 11.68
C ASP A 216 -8.03 1.64 11.36
N VAL A 217 -6.90 1.56 10.65
CA VAL A 217 -6.23 0.27 10.41
C VAL A 217 -5.63 -0.30 11.70
N ASP A 218 -5.01 0.53 12.55
CA ASP A 218 -4.50 0.11 13.86
C ASP A 218 -5.62 -0.44 14.76
N LYS A 219 -6.79 0.22 14.78
CA LYS A 219 -7.99 -0.28 15.48
C LYS A 219 -8.46 -1.62 14.92
N ALA A 220 -8.45 -1.79 13.60
CA ALA A 220 -8.82 -3.05 12.97
C ALA A 220 -7.87 -4.18 13.38
N LEU A 221 -6.56 -3.92 13.40
CA LEU A 221 -5.54 -4.90 13.86
C LEU A 221 -5.75 -5.27 15.33
N LYS A 222 -6.03 -4.30 16.20
CA LYS A 222 -6.34 -4.55 17.62
C LYS A 222 -7.58 -5.43 17.78
N GLY A 223 -8.59 -5.25 16.94
CA GLY A 223 -9.78 -6.11 16.92
C GLY A 223 -9.51 -7.56 16.47
N MET A 224 -8.38 -7.83 15.81
CA MET A 224 -7.97 -9.18 15.40
C MET A 224 -7.18 -9.94 16.48
N LEU A 225 -6.71 -9.23 17.51
CA LEU A 225 -6.00 -9.82 18.64
C LEU A 225 -6.97 -10.62 19.52
N GLU A 226 -6.50 -11.77 20.00
CA GLU A 226 -7.24 -12.53 21.00
C GLU A 226 -7.11 -11.85 22.37
N PRO A 227 -8.19 -11.83 23.18
CA PRO A 227 -8.13 -11.24 24.51
C PRO A 227 -7.16 -12.02 25.41
N SER A 228 -6.27 -11.32 26.10
CA SER A 228 -5.41 -11.93 27.11
C SER A 228 -6.19 -12.11 28.41
N TYR A 229 -6.30 -13.34 28.89
CA TYR A 229 -6.82 -13.61 30.23
C TYR A 229 -5.68 -13.49 31.25
N VAL A 230 -5.87 -12.64 32.26
CA VAL A 230 -4.97 -12.59 33.42
C VAL A 230 -5.68 -13.31 34.55
N GLU A 231 -5.13 -14.44 34.99
CA GLU A 231 -5.58 -15.08 36.23
C GLU A 231 -5.20 -14.18 37.40
N VAL A 232 -6.20 -13.58 38.03
CA VAL A 232 -6.03 -12.84 39.27
C VAL A 232 -6.34 -13.78 40.42
N ILE A 233 -5.35 -14.07 41.24
CA ILE A 233 -5.55 -14.84 42.48
C ILE A 233 -6.26 -13.92 43.48
N ASP A 234 -7.56 -14.10 43.65
CA ASP A 234 -8.37 -13.33 44.62
C ASP A 234 -7.98 -13.60 46.08
N GLY A 235 -7.49 -14.82 46.36
CA GLY A 235 -7.01 -15.21 47.67
C GLY A 235 -6.49 -16.63 47.73
N ARG A 236 -5.76 -16.93 48.80
CA ARG A 236 -5.30 -18.27 49.16
C ARG A 236 -5.93 -18.67 50.49
N ALA A 237 -6.31 -19.93 50.60
CA ALA A 237 -6.83 -20.48 51.82
C ALA A 237 -6.26 -21.88 52.07
N GLU A 238 -6.06 -22.20 53.33
CA GLU A 238 -5.61 -23.51 53.78
C GLU A 238 -6.79 -24.29 54.36
N VAL A 239 -6.96 -25.53 53.93
CA VAL A 239 -7.96 -26.44 54.48
C VAL A 239 -7.43 -26.98 55.80
N ARG A 240 -8.16 -26.73 56.89
CA ARG A 240 -7.77 -27.20 58.23
C ARG A 240 -8.50 -28.46 58.65
N ASP A 241 -9.78 -28.56 58.31
CA ASP A 241 -10.62 -29.71 58.66
C ASP A 241 -11.66 -29.99 57.59
N ILE A 242 -12.14 -31.24 57.56
CA ILE A 242 -13.19 -31.68 56.63
C ILE A 242 -14.30 -32.37 57.42
N PHE A 243 -15.52 -31.89 57.23
CA PHE A 243 -16.73 -32.35 57.90
C PHE A 243 -17.66 -33.08 56.91
N PRO A 244 -18.35 -34.15 57.33
CA PRO A 244 -19.38 -34.76 56.52
C PRO A 244 -20.59 -33.82 56.38
N ALA A 245 -20.99 -33.53 55.14
CA ALA A 245 -22.16 -32.71 54.82
C ALA A 245 -23.12 -33.56 53.97
N GLY A 246 -24.00 -34.34 54.61
CA GLY A 246 -24.92 -35.24 53.92
C GLY A 246 -24.32 -36.60 53.54
N ARG A 247 -25.04 -37.39 52.73
CA ARG A 247 -24.69 -38.80 52.43
C ARG A 247 -23.48 -38.97 51.50
N LYS A 248 -23.16 -37.97 50.68
CA LYS A 248 -22.05 -38.02 49.70
C LYS A 248 -21.23 -36.74 49.61
N GLU A 249 -21.54 -35.69 50.36
CA GLU A 249 -20.82 -34.41 50.28
C GLU A 249 -19.97 -34.18 51.54
N LYS A 250 -18.96 -33.34 51.40
CA LYS A 250 -18.03 -32.97 52.48
C LYS A 250 -17.89 -31.45 52.47
N ALA A 251 -17.92 -30.85 53.65
CA ALA A 251 -17.64 -29.43 53.86
C ALA A 251 -16.22 -29.25 54.37
N ALA A 252 -15.42 -28.41 53.73
CA ALA A 252 -14.07 -28.08 54.19
C ALA A 252 -14.11 -26.80 55.05
N GLY A 253 -13.59 -26.89 56.27
CA GLY A 253 -13.26 -25.72 57.08
C GLY A 253 -11.97 -25.10 56.55
N VAL A 254 -12.07 -23.91 55.97
CA VAL A 254 -10.95 -23.20 55.35
C VAL A 254 -10.56 -21.97 56.18
N HIS A 255 -9.26 -21.70 56.22
CA HIS A 255 -8.71 -20.46 56.76
C HIS A 255 -8.04 -19.67 55.64
N VAL A 256 -8.56 -18.47 55.35
CA VAL A 256 -7.98 -17.60 54.33
C VAL A 256 -6.65 -17.06 54.84
N THR A 257 -5.56 -17.38 54.15
CA THR A 257 -4.20 -16.95 54.48
C THR A 257 -3.81 -15.66 53.79
N GLU A 258 -4.38 -15.41 52.60
CA GLU A 258 -4.09 -14.22 51.79
C GLU A 258 -5.32 -13.85 50.97
N GLY A 259 -5.58 -12.56 50.76
CA GLY A 259 -6.69 -12.09 49.93
C GLY A 259 -8.08 -12.33 50.53
N LYS A 260 -9.06 -12.61 49.68
CA LYS A 260 -10.46 -12.80 50.06
C LYS A 260 -11.07 -14.02 49.38
N ALA A 261 -11.99 -14.68 50.06
CA ALA A 261 -12.83 -15.71 49.45
C ALA A 261 -14.08 -15.05 48.85
N THR A 262 -14.18 -15.04 47.53
CA THR A 262 -15.35 -14.59 46.77
C THR A 262 -16.17 -15.80 46.33
N ARG A 263 -17.50 -15.67 46.28
CA ARG A 263 -18.42 -16.73 45.85
C ARG A 263 -18.52 -16.80 44.34
#